data_AF-A0A9P6N2G3-F1
#
_entry.id   AF-A0A9P6N2G3-F1
#
_cell.length_a   1.000
_cell.length_b   1.000
_cell.length_c   1.000
_cell.angle_alpha   90.00
_cell.angle_beta   90.00
_cell.angle_gamma   90.00
#
_symmetry.space_group_name_H-M   'P 1'
#
loop_
_entity.id
_entity.type
_entity.pdbx_description
1 polymer ?
#
loop_
_entity_poly.entity_id
_entity_poly.type
_entity_poly.pdbx_seq_one_letter_code
_entity_poly.pdbx_strand_id
1 'polypeptide(L)'
;MDIGPIWSRVHATEEGGEKETCKRIEEAKKALGVNRLISGHTPQYRTGKILSICNGGYMVIDVGISRYYGANLAALEIIEEEEGKQNVYALYPGGKIKL
;
A
#
# COMPACT_ATOMS: atom_id res chain seq x y z
N MET A 1 9.83 -19.94 -7.18
CA MET A 1 9.60 -18.78 -6.30
C MET A 1 8.18 -18.89 -5.79
N ASP A 2 7.99 -18.77 -4.48
CA ASP A 2 6.67 -18.82 -3.86
C ASP A 2 5.90 -17.53 -4.20
N ILE A 3 5.08 -17.59 -5.24
CA ILE A 3 4.27 -16.46 -5.74
C ILE A 3 2.93 -16.34 -4.99
N GLY A 4 2.79 -17.08 -3.88
CA GLY A 4 1.59 -17.09 -3.07
C GLY A 4 1.27 -15.70 -2.49
N PRO A 5 0.00 -15.42 -2.21
CA PRO A 5 -0.46 -14.09 -1.78
C PRO A 5 0.16 -13.61 -0.45
N ILE A 6 0.68 -14.53 0.37
CA ILE A 6 1.26 -14.22 1.68
C ILE A 6 2.72 -13.73 1.59
N TRP A 7 3.51 -14.29 0.67
CA TRP A 7 4.96 -14.08 0.60
C TRP A 7 5.39 -13.21 -0.58
N SER A 8 4.50 -13.00 -1.55
CA SER A 8 4.82 -12.18 -2.71
C SER A 8 5.14 -10.74 -2.30
N ARG A 9 6.27 -10.23 -2.81
CA ARG A 9 6.71 -8.84 -2.67
C ARG A 9 6.72 -8.09 -4.00
N VAL A 10 6.39 -8.77 -5.09
CA VAL A 10 6.55 -8.32 -6.48
C VAL A 10 6.00 -6.92 -6.70
N HIS A 11 4.82 -6.62 -6.14
CA HIS A 11 4.21 -5.29 -6.24
C HIS A 11 4.90 -4.25 -5.36
N ALA A 12 5.25 -4.60 -4.12
CA ALA A 12 5.88 -3.69 -3.16
C ALA A 12 7.33 -3.33 -3.55
N THR A 13 8.02 -4.20 -4.28
CA THR A 13 9.37 -3.96 -4.79
C THR A 13 9.40 -3.48 -6.24
N GLU A 14 8.22 -3.25 -6.83
CA GLU A 14 8.05 -2.80 -8.22
C GLU A 14 8.86 -3.63 -9.23
N GLU A 15 8.83 -4.96 -9.08
CA GLU A 15 9.64 -5.85 -9.90
C GLU A 15 9.21 -5.81 -11.37
N GLY A 16 10.11 -5.35 -12.24
CA GLY A 16 9.82 -5.04 -13.65
C GLY A 16 9.55 -3.55 -13.93
N GLY A 17 9.63 -2.69 -12.91
CA GLY A 17 9.44 -1.25 -12.98
C GLY A 17 7.99 -0.81 -12.76
N GLU A 18 7.81 0.49 -12.48
CA GLU A 18 6.52 1.10 -12.12
C GLU A 18 5.42 0.77 -13.16
N LYS A 19 5.72 0.93 -14.46
CA LYS A 19 4.74 0.72 -15.54
C LYS A 19 4.18 -0.70 -15.56
N GLU A 20 5.04 -1.70 -15.47
CA GLU A 20 4.63 -3.12 -15.47
C GLU A 20 3.92 -3.47 -14.15
N THR A 21 4.41 -2.93 -13.05
CA THR A 21 3.80 -3.10 -11.73
C THR A 21 2.36 -2.57 -11.71
N CYS A 22 2.14 -1.35 -12.21
CA CYS A 22 0.82 -0.73 -12.27
C CYS A 22 -0.12 -1.46 -13.23
N LYS A 23 0.39 -1.98 -14.35
CA LYS A 23 -0.41 -2.82 -15.25
C LYS A 23 -0.95 -4.07 -14.52
N ARG A 24 -0.10 -4.79 -13.80
CA ARG A 24 -0.50 -5.99 -13.04
C ARG A 24 -1.49 -5.65 -11.92
N ILE A 25 -1.28 -4.53 -11.22
CA ILE A 25 -2.19 -4.05 -10.17
C ILE A 25 -3.57 -3.76 -10.75
N GLU A 26 -3.66 -3.08 -11.89
CA GLU A 26 -4.94 -2.78 -12.54
C GLU A 26 -5.65 -4.05 -13.04
N GLU A 27 -4.91 -5.01 -13.60
CA GLU A 27 -5.46 -6.32 -13.98
C GLU A 27 -6.04 -7.07 -12.77
N ALA A 28 -5.31 -7.11 -11.65
CA ALA A 28 -5.75 -7.75 -10.42
C ALA A 28 -6.97 -7.05 -9.80
N LYS A 29 -6.97 -5.72 -9.74
CA LYS A 29 -8.12 -4.93 -9.28
C LYS A 29 -9.37 -5.20 -10.11
N LYS A 30 -9.23 -5.23 -11.44
CA LYS A 30 -10.33 -5.53 -12.35
C LYS A 30 -10.86 -6.95 -12.15
N ALA A 31 -9.98 -7.93 -11.98
CA ALA A 31 -10.38 -9.32 -11.74
C ALA A 31 -11.11 -9.50 -10.41
N LEU A 32 -10.72 -8.75 -9.37
CA LEU A 32 -11.32 -8.84 -8.03
C LEU A 32 -12.51 -7.90 -7.82
N GLY A 33 -12.73 -6.92 -8.70
CA GLY A 33 -13.77 -5.90 -8.54
C GLY A 33 -13.51 -4.94 -7.38
N VAL A 34 -12.25 -4.59 -7.13
CA VAL A 34 -11.85 -3.73 -5.99
C VAL A 34 -11.16 -2.44 -6.44
N ASN A 35 -11.25 -1.40 -5.61
CA ASN A 35 -10.64 -0.10 -5.89
C ASN A 35 -9.12 -0.07 -5.67
N ARG A 36 -8.61 -0.94 -4.79
CA ARG A 36 -7.21 -0.94 -4.36
C ARG A 36 -6.79 -2.29 -3.80
N LEU A 37 -5.49 -2.55 -3.89
CA LEU A 37 -4.81 -3.64 -3.21
C LEU A 37 -4.02 -3.05 -2.04
N ILE A 38 -4.10 -3.66 -0.86
CA ILE A 38 -3.40 -3.19 0.34
C ILE A 38 -2.64 -4.37 0.92
N SER A 39 -1.35 -4.18 1.21
CA SER A 39 -0.53 -5.24 1.77
C SER A 39 0.44 -4.74 2.84
N GLY A 40 0.83 -5.65 3.72
CA GLY A 40 1.98 -5.47 4.60
C GLY A 40 3.19 -6.22 4.05
N HIS A 41 3.85 -6.98 4.93
CA HIS A 41 4.93 -7.93 4.63
C HIS A 41 6.25 -7.33 4.14
N THR A 42 6.21 -6.25 3.35
CA THR A 42 7.38 -5.53 2.83
C THR A 42 7.57 -4.23 3.61
N PRO A 43 8.41 -4.22 4.67
CA PRO A 43 8.44 -3.09 5.58
C PRO A 43 9.10 -1.88 4.90
N GLN A 44 8.42 -0.73 4.93
CA GLN A 44 8.88 0.55 4.43
C GLN A 44 9.77 1.27 5.46
N TYR A 45 10.64 0.54 6.14
CA TYR A 45 11.39 1.02 7.32
C TYR A 45 12.37 2.16 7.01
N ARG A 46 12.82 2.29 5.76
CA ARG A 46 13.73 3.37 5.34
C ARG A 46 13.05 4.73 5.35
N THR A 47 11.77 4.78 4.99
CA THR A 47 10.99 6.02 4.97
C THR A 47 10.13 6.16 6.23
N GLY A 48 9.70 5.04 6.82
CA GLY A 48 8.70 5.00 7.88
C GLY A 48 7.31 5.47 7.41
N LYS A 49 7.07 5.46 6.09
CA LYS A 49 5.86 5.99 5.45
C LYS A 49 5.15 4.92 4.64
N ILE A 50 3.82 5.05 4.54
CA ILE A 50 3.00 4.23 3.65
C ILE A 50 3.46 4.50 2.21
N LEU A 51 3.78 3.44 1.48
CA LEU A 51 4.00 3.50 0.04
C LEU A 51 2.63 3.49 -0.64
N SER A 52 2.39 4.46 -1.53
CA SER A 52 1.21 4.52 -2.39
C SER A 52 1.70 4.65 -3.83
N ILE A 53 1.36 3.69 -4.67
CA ILE A 53 1.74 3.69 -6.10
C ILE A 53 0.51 3.49 -6.97
N CYS A 54 0.67 3.75 -8.27
CA CYS A 54 -0.37 3.56 -9.27
C CYS A 54 -1.66 4.33 -8.93
N ASN A 55 -1.51 5.61 -8.58
CA ASN A 55 -2.59 6.50 -8.16
C ASN A 55 -3.44 5.93 -7.00
N GLY A 56 -2.77 5.32 -6.02
CA GLY A 56 -3.42 4.67 -4.89
C GLY A 56 -4.06 3.32 -5.19
N GLY A 57 -3.88 2.78 -6.40
CA GLY A 57 -4.30 1.43 -6.75
C GLY A 57 -3.62 0.34 -5.93
N TYR A 58 -2.42 0.61 -5.40
CA TYR A 58 -1.74 -0.28 -4.46
C TYR A 58 -1.07 0.49 -3.33
N MET A 59 -1.19 -0.04 -2.10
CA MET A 59 -0.64 0.55 -0.89
C MET A 59 0.11 -0.48 -0.05
N VAL A 60 1.29 -0.11 0.46
CA VAL A 60 2.06 -0.90 1.43
C VAL A 60 2.02 -0.22 2.78
N ILE A 61 1.35 -0.85 3.75
CA ILE A 61 1.05 -0.25 5.07
C ILE A 61 1.99 -0.72 6.18
N ASP A 62 2.87 -1.68 5.90
CA ASP A 62 3.92 -2.05 6.85
C ASP A 62 5.01 -0.98 6.83
N VAL A 63 4.95 -0.06 7.80
CA VAL A 63 5.96 1.01 7.95
C VAL A 63 7.14 0.63 8.85
N GLY A 64 7.19 -0.62 9.35
CA GLY A 64 8.21 -1.05 10.30
C GLY A 64 7.88 -0.69 11.75
N ILE A 65 6.70 -1.12 12.24
CA ILE A 65 6.25 -0.86 13.63
C ILE A 65 7.11 -1.55 14.68
N SER A 66 7.80 -2.63 14.34
CA SER A 66 8.68 -3.31 15.28
C SER A 66 9.90 -2.45 15.59
N ARG A 67 10.45 -2.60 16.80
CA ARG A 67 11.68 -1.91 17.20
C ARG A 67 12.86 -2.22 16.26
N TYR A 68 12.89 -3.42 15.70
CA TYR A 68 13.90 -3.84 14.74
C TYR A 68 13.85 -3.01 13.44
N TYR A 69 12.66 -2.60 13.01
CA TYR A 69 12.44 -1.82 11.79
C TYR A 69 12.25 -0.31 12.04
N GLY A 70 12.64 0.19 13.22
CA GLY A 70 12.65 1.63 13.52
C GLY A 70 11.45 2.15 14.32
N ALA A 71 10.53 1.27 14.74
CA ALA A 71 9.36 1.63 15.56
C ALA A 71 8.49 2.74 14.95
N ASN A 72 8.38 2.77 13.62
CA ASN A 72 7.57 3.77 12.93
C ASN A 72 6.08 3.48 13.15
N LEU A 73 5.30 4.51 13.44
CA LEU A 73 3.85 4.42 13.62
C LEU A 73 3.15 5.03 12.42
N ALA A 74 2.24 4.26 11.82
CA ALA A 74 1.32 4.76 10.82
C ALA A 74 0.01 3.96 10.87
N ALA A 75 -1.07 4.57 10.38
CA ALA A 75 -2.31 3.88 10.05
C ALA A 75 -2.83 4.37 8.70
N LEU A 76 -3.50 3.48 7.97
CA LEU A 76 -4.23 3.83 6.77
C LEU A 76 -5.70 4.02 7.14
N GLU A 77 -6.26 5.19 6.80
CA GLU A 77 -7.67 5.51 7.00
C GLU A 77 -8.34 5.65 5.63
N ILE A 78 -9.43 4.93 5.42
CA ILE A 78 -10.26 5.02 4.21
C ILE A 78 -11.67 5.31 4.67
N ILE A 79 -12.18 6.48 4.31
CA ILE A 79 -13.53 6.93 4.63
C ILE A 79 -14.31 6.96 3.32
N GLU A 80 -15.44 6.26 3.30
CA GLU A 80 -16.39 6.33 2.19
C GLU A 80 -17.38 7.47 2.45
N GLU A 81 -17.54 8.33 1.45
CA GLU A 81 -18.51 9.42 1.41
C GLU A 81 -19.73 9.03 0.57
N GLU A 82 -20.68 9.96 0.50
CA GLU A 82 -21.82 9.85 -0.41
C GLU A 82 -21.34 9.62 -1.86
N GLU A 83 -22.16 8.88 -2.64
CA GLU A 83 -21.87 8.51 -4.03
C GLU A 83 -20.67 7.54 -4.22
N GLY A 84 -20.17 6.91 -3.16
CA GLY A 84 -19.09 5.91 -3.25
C GLY A 84 -17.69 6.51 -3.45
N LYS A 85 -17.53 7.82 -3.23
CA LYS A 85 -16.23 8.49 -3.21
C LYS A 85 -15.47 8.07 -1.95
N GLN A 86 -14.18 7.78 -2.07
CA GLN A 86 -13.34 7.42 -0.94
C GLN A 86 -12.27 8.49 -0.69
N ASN A 87 -12.22 9.01 0.54
CA ASN A 87 -11.07 9.77 1.01
C ASN A 87 -10.09 8.86 1.72
N VAL A 88 -8.84 8.89 1.28
CA VAL A 88 -7.78 8.03 1.82
C VAL A 88 -6.71 8.88 2.47
N TYR A 89 -6.29 8.48 3.66
CA TYR A 89 -5.31 9.20 4.45
C TYR A 89 -4.28 8.27 5.08
N ALA A 90 -3.05 8.75 5.17
CA ALA A 90 -2.04 8.22 6.06
C ALA A 90 -2.05 9.01 7.37
N LEU A 91 -2.23 8.32 8.48
CA LEU A 91 -2.12 8.86 9.83
C LEU A 91 -0.73 8.59 10.36
N TYR A 92 -0.03 9.63 10.80
CA TYR A 92 1.26 9.56 11.48
C TYR A 92 1.20 10.29 12.82
N PRO A 93 2.13 10.05 13.77
CA PRO A 93 2.20 10.83 15.01
C PRO A 93 2.28 12.34 14.79
N GLY A 94 2.89 12.78 13.69
CA GLY A 94 3.01 14.18 13.31
C GLY A 94 1.83 14.77 12.53
N GLY A 95 0.79 14.00 12.24
CA GLY A 95 -0.40 14.48 11.55
C GLY A 95 -0.94 13.54 10.45
N LYS A 96 -2.00 14.02 9.80
CA LYS A 96 -2.78 13.31 8.78
C LYS A 96 -2.46 13.85 7.38
N ILE A 97 -2.15 12.96 6.45
CA ILE A 97 -1.80 13.28 5.05
C ILE A 97 -2.79 12.60 4.11
N LYS A 98 -3.33 13.32 3.12
CA LYS A 98 -4.18 12.74 2.08
C LYS A 98 -3.34 11.96 1.07
N LEU A 99 -3.77 10.75 0.71
CA LEU A 99 -3.11 9.86 -0.25
C LEU A 99 -3.84 9.83 -1.60
#